data_AF-A0A074Y5S0-F1
#
_entry.id   AF-A0A074Y5S0-F1
#
_cell.length_a   1.000
_cell.length_b   1.000
_cell.length_c   1.000
_cell.angle_alpha   90.00
_cell.angle_beta   90.00
_cell.angle_gamma   90.00
#
_symmetry.space_group_name_H-M   'P 1'
#
loop_
_entity.id
_entity.type
_entity.pdbx_description
1 polymer ?
#
loop_
_entity_poly.entity_id
_entity_poly.type
_entity_poly.pdbx_seq_one_letter_code
_entity_poly.pdbx_strand_id
1 'polypeptide(L)'
;LLPRAGANKKDRKGRPRVPTGGSTRGTTVVWGDYGLRLLDHDRRISAAQLKIGEDVIRKRLRGMKYRLYTRISANIGVYTSGNESRMGKGKGSFDYWASRVAVSKIIFELKGELHEQVVKDAFRLAGAKLPGLYEFVRAGDPPVMGITKLGDGVTEETLRRPRRELPPPSIDQSADRMPTSPSP
;
A
#
# COMPACT_ATOMS: atom_id res chain seq x y z
N LEU A 1 7.00 9.71 -12.21
CA LEU A 1 6.32 10.42 -11.10
C LEU A 1 5.82 11.83 -11.47
N LEU A 2 6.20 12.36 -12.64
CA LEU A 2 5.72 13.64 -13.18
C LEU A 2 4.95 13.35 -14.49
N PRO A 3 3.66 13.68 -14.59
CA PRO A 3 2.91 13.49 -15.83
C PRO A 3 3.35 14.53 -16.88
N ARG A 4 3.61 14.07 -18.11
CA ARG A 4 4.16 14.91 -19.20
C ARG A 4 3.24 16.05 -19.63
N ALA A 5 1.92 15.82 -19.64
CA ALA A 5 0.94 16.79 -20.11
C ALA A 5 0.71 17.96 -19.13
N GLY A 6 1.35 17.95 -17.95
CA GLY A 6 1.08 18.94 -16.91
C GLY A 6 -0.37 18.87 -16.40
N ALA A 7 -0.78 19.86 -15.61
CA ALA A 7 -2.14 19.97 -15.11
C ALA A 7 -2.92 21.00 -15.95
N ASN A 8 -3.82 20.52 -16.82
CA ASN A 8 -4.68 21.40 -17.63
C ASN A 8 -5.76 22.12 -16.81
N LYS A 9 -6.10 21.59 -15.62
CA LYS A 9 -7.10 22.16 -14.70
C LYS A 9 -6.76 21.85 -13.25
N LYS A 10 -7.26 22.68 -12.32
CA LYS A 10 -7.03 22.45 -10.89
C LYS A 10 -7.87 21.28 -10.36
N ASP A 11 -7.25 20.16 -10.00
CA ASP A 11 -7.92 18.96 -9.47
C ASP A 11 -8.56 19.15 -8.10
N ARG A 12 -9.78 18.62 -7.88
CA ARG A 12 -10.40 18.60 -6.54
C ARG A 12 -9.66 17.60 -5.64
N LYS A 13 -9.68 17.84 -4.31
CA LYS A 13 -9.00 17.00 -3.31
C LYS A 13 -9.35 15.51 -3.46
N GLY A 14 -10.64 15.19 -3.57
CA GLY A 14 -11.14 13.81 -3.67
C GLY A 14 -10.77 12.95 -2.45
N ARG A 15 -11.06 11.65 -2.53
CA ARG A 15 -10.67 10.65 -1.51
C ARG A 15 -10.05 9.43 -2.20
N PRO A 16 -9.12 8.71 -1.57
CA PRO A 16 -8.66 7.44 -2.11
C PRO A 16 -9.81 6.43 -2.20
N ARG A 17 -9.63 5.43 -3.05
CA ARG A 17 -10.65 4.42 -3.31
C ARG A 17 -10.67 3.38 -2.18
N VAL A 18 -11.84 3.17 -1.58
CA VAL A 18 -12.09 2.08 -0.61
C VAL A 18 -12.91 0.99 -1.30
N PRO A 19 -12.32 -0.18 -1.61
CA PRO A 19 -13.00 -1.21 -2.39
C PRO A 19 -13.94 -2.08 -1.54
N THR A 20 -15.18 -1.64 -1.32
CA THR A 20 -16.19 -2.45 -0.58
C THR A 20 -16.74 -3.62 -1.41
N GLY A 21 -16.69 -3.54 -2.74
CA GLY A 21 -17.21 -4.57 -3.65
C GLY A 21 -16.29 -5.74 -3.96
N GLY A 22 -15.25 -5.96 -3.15
CA GLY A 22 -14.35 -7.11 -3.31
C GLY A 22 -13.24 -7.00 -4.35
N SER A 23 -12.83 -5.78 -4.69
CA SER A 23 -11.82 -5.59 -5.73
C SER A 23 -10.41 -5.94 -5.25
N THR A 24 -9.79 -6.93 -5.89
CA THR A 24 -8.39 -7.35 -5.67
C THR A 24 -7.36 -6.63 -6.57
N ARG A 25 -7.81 -5.67 -7.39
CA ARG A 25 -6.97 -4.99 -8.39
C ARG A 25 -5.77 -4.27 -7.77
N GLY A 26 -4.57 -4.68 -8.20
CA GLY A 26 -3.31 -4.07 -7.78
C GLY A 26 -2.81 -4.52 -6.41
N THR A 27 -3.37 -5.60 -5.87
CA THR A 27 -2.92 -6.21 -4.59
C THR A 27 -1.90 -7.34 -4.76
N THR A 28 -1.69 -7.77 -6.02
CA THR A 28 -0.75 -8.82 -6.43
C THR A 28 0.41 -8.26 -7.24
N VAL A 29 1.54 -8.96 -7.14
CA VAL A 29 2.75 -8.70 -7.94
C VAL A 29 2.50 -9.18 -9.37
N VAL A 30 2.82 -8.37 -10.38
CA VAL A 30 2.51 -8.68 -11.78
C VAL A 30 3.77 -8.75 -12.67
N TRP A 31 4.76 -7.87 -12.45
CA TRP A 31 5.95 -7.77 -13.30
C TRP A 31 7.23 -8.25 -12.61
N GLY A 32 7.34 -8.02 -11.30
CA GLY A 32 8.48 -8.41 -10.48
C GLY A 32 8.35 -9.79 -9.83
N ASP A 33 9.41 -10.15 -9.10
CA ASP A 33 9.47 -11.35 -8.26
C ASP A 33 9.06 -11.00 -6.81
N TYR A 34 9.29 -9.75 -6.40
CA TYR A 34 8.98 -9.23 -5.08
C TYR A 34 8.25 -7.89 -5.15
N GLY A 35 7.48 -7.55 -4.13
CA GLY A 35 6.74 -6.30 -4.05
C GLY A 35 6.71 -5.67 -2.65
N LEU A 36 6.51 -4.35 -2.63
CA LEU A 36 6.21 -3.56 -1.43
C LEU A 36 4.73 -3.16 -1.46
N ARG A 37 3.93 -3.71 -0.55
CA ARG A 37 2.48 -3.50 -0.47
C ARG A 37 2.12 -2.65 0.74
N LEU A 38 1.16 -1.73 0.57
CA LEU A 38 0.62 -0.93 1.67
C LEU A 38 -0.24 -1.83 2.58
N LEU A 39 0.12 -1.96 3.85
CA LEU A 39 -0.58 -2.84 4.79
C LEU A 39 -1.70 -2.12 5.55
N ASP A 40 -1.51 -0.84 5.87
CA ASP A 40 -2.36 -0.13 6.83
C ASP A 40 -3.67 0.44 6.25
N HIS A 41 -3.69 1.73 5.91
CA HIS A 41 -4.86 2.49 5.52
C HIS A 41 -4.59 3.27 4.23
N ASP A 42 -5.64 3.46 3.43
CA ASP A 42 -5.55 4.25 2.21
C ASP A 42 -5.11 5.68 2.50
N ARG A 43 -4.33 6.24 1.57
CA ARG A 43 -3.71 7.55 1.74
C ARG A 43 -3.32 8.17 0.41
N ARG A 44 -3.01 9.46 0.49
CA ARG A 44 -2.40 10.20 -0.62
C ARG A 44 -0.89 10.25 -0.40
N ILE A 45 -0.13 9.69 -1.32
CA ILE A 45 1.34 9.69 -1.28
C ILE A 45 1.85 10.72 -2.28
N SER A 46 2.76 11.60 -1.86
CA SER A 46 3.34 12.62 -2.74
C SER A 46 4.37 12.01 -3.70
N ALA A 47 4.59 12.67 -4.84
CA ALA A 47 5.64 12.28 -5.78
C ALA A 47 7.03 12.33 -5.13
N ALA A 48 7.28 13.28 -4.23
CA ALA A 48 8.54 13.38 -3.49
C ALA A 48 8.75 12.16 -2.57
N GLN A 49 7.72 11.71 -1.85
CA GLN A 49 7.80 10.52 -1.01
C GLN A 49 8.04 9.25 -1.84
N LEU A 50 7.32 9.09 -2.96
CA LEU A 50 7.56 7.97 -3.88
C LEU A 50 8.99 7.99 -4.42
N LYS A 51 9.53 9.17 -4.74
CA LYS A 51 10.91 9.33 -5.20
C LYS A 51 11.91 8.95 -4.12
N ILE A 52 11.70 9.38 -2.88
CA ILE A 52 12.53 8.98 -1.72
C ILE A 52 12.51 7.45 -1.54
N GLY A 53 11.33 6.82 -1.63
CA GLY A 53 11.23 5.36 -1.55
C GLY A 53 12.01 4.65 -2.65
N GLU A 54 11.90 5.12 -3.89
CA GLU A 54 12.66 4.62 -5.04
C GLU A 54 14.17 4.77 -4.83
N ASP A 55 14.62 5.95 -4.38
CA ASP A 55 16.04 6.25 -4.18
C ASP A 55 16.64 5.43 -3.02
N VAL A 56 15.87 5.17 -1.96
CA VAL A 56 16.29 4.28 -0.86
C VAL A 56 16.52 2.86 -1.36
N ILE A 57 15.59 2.31 -2.16
CA ILE A 57 15.74 0.98 -2.76
C ILE A 57 16.98 0.95 -3.64
N ARG A 58 17.15 1.97 -4.50
CA ARG A 58 18.30 2.05 -5.42
C ARG A 58 19.62 2.16 -4.68
N LYS A 59 19.66 2.92 -3.59
CA LYS A 59 20.85 3.06 -2.75
C LYS A 59 21.20 1.74 -2.07
N ARG A 60 20.22 1.01 -1.54
CA ARG A 60 20.45 -0.26 -0.85
C ARG A 60 20.93 -1.37 -1.78
N LEU A 61 20.47 -1.36 -3.03
CA LEU A 61 20.77 -2.35 -4.07
C LEU A 61 21.85 -1.88 -5.06
N ARG A 62 22.60 -0.83 -4.71
CA ARG A 62 23.64 -0.27 -5.59
C ARG A 62 24.68 -1.34 -5.94
N GLY A 63 25.01 -1.45 -7.22
CA GLY A 63 25.97 -2.42 -7.74
C GLY A 63 25.39 -3.80 -8.07
N MET A 64 24.10 -4.04 -7.77
CA MET A 64 23.43 -5.29 -8.10
C MET A 64 22.62 -5.17 -9.40
N LYS A 65 22.40 -6.30 -10.08
CA LYS A 65 21.56 -6.35 -11.29
C LYS A 65 20.10 -6.55 -10.91
N TYR A 66 19.29 -5.50 -11.04
CA TYR A 66 17.85 -5.57 -10.79
C TYR A 66 17.09 -4.59 -11.68
N ARG A 67 15.79 -4.81 -11.79
CA ARG A 67 14.84 -3.90 -12.41
C ARG A 67 13.75 -3.55 -11.40
N LEU A 68 13.61 -2.26 -11.12
CA LEU A 68 12.59 -1.72 -10.24
C LEU A 68 11.43 -1.20 -11.08
N TYR A 69 10.22 -1.60 -10.74
CA TYR A 69 8.98 -1.11 -11.33
C TYR A 69 8.18 -0.31 -10.30
N THR A 70 7.69 0.84 -10.71
CA THR A 70 6.78 1.67 -9.92
C THR A 70 5.36 1.40 -10.41
N ARG A 71 4.53 0.72 -9.60
CA ARG A 71 3.14 0.36 -9.95
C ARG A 71 2.18 1.54 -9.92
N ILE A 72 2.60 2.64 -9.28
CA ILE A 72 1.77 3.80 -9.00
C ILE A 72 2.32 5.02 -9.72
N SER A 73 1.44 5.78 -10.37
CA SER A 73 1.77 7.10 -10.93
C SER A 73 1.18 8.21 -10.06
N ALA A 74 1.94 9.29 -9.88
CA ALA A 74 1.44 10.51 -9.26
C ALA A 74 0.77 11.35 -10.35
N ASN A 75 -0.55 11.20 -10.48
CA ASN A 75 -1.36 11.75 -11.56
C ASN A 75 -2.34 12.84 -11.10
N ILE A 76 -2.34 13.19 -9.82
CA ILE A 76 -3.25 14.19 -9.25
C ILE A 76 -2.44 15.41 -8.82
N GLY A 77 -2.84 16.58 -9.29
CA GLY A 77 -2.27 17.85 -8.83
C GLY A 77 -2.82 18.24 -7.46
N VAL A 78 -1.94 18.50 -6.50
CA VAL A 78 -2.30 19.08 -5.20
C VAL A 78 -2.10 20.59 -5.28
N TYR A 79 -3.12 21.32 -4.85
CA TYR A 79 -3.13 22.79 -4.85
C TYR A 79 -3.32 23.27 -3.42
N THR A 80 -2.38 24.09 -2.94
CA THR A 80 -2.32 24.55 -1.57
C THR A 80 -2.49 26.06 -1.54
N SER A 81 -3.36 26.56 -0.66
CA SER A 81 -3.43 28.00 -0.39
C SER A 81 -2.31 28.36 0.59
N GLY A 82 -1.68 29.52 0.41
CA GLY A 82 -0.62 29.98 1.32
C GLY A 82 -1.14 30.02 2.77
N ASN A 83 -0.33 29.54 3.71
CA ASN A 83 -0.71 29.45 5.13
C ASN A 83 -0.99 30.84 5.74
N GLU A 84 -0.39 31.89 5.18
CA GLU A 84 -0.59 33.29 5.55
C GLU A 84 -1.93 33.88 5.05
N SER A 85 -2.56 33.26 4.06
CA SER A 85 -3.78 33.78 3.44
C SER A 85 -5.03 33.36 4.21
N ARG A 86 -5.97 34.29 4.39
CA ARG A 86 -7.29 33.99 4.98
C ARG A 86 -8.15 33.16 4.03
N MET A 87 -9.11 32.44 4.61
CA MET A 87 -10.07 31.60 3.89
C MET A 87 -10.94 32.43 2.92
N GLY A 88 -11.36 31.83 1.79
CA GLY A 88 -12.40 32.39 0.92
C GLY A 88 -11.95 33.06 -0.39
N LYS A 89 -10.64 33.21 -0.65
CA LYS A 89 -10.12 33.87 -1.87
C LYS A 89 -9.96 32.92 -3.09
N GLY A 90 -10.79 31.89 -3.16
CA GLY A 90 -10.70 30.87 -4.20
C GLY A 90 -9.64 29.78 -3.94
N LYS A 91 -9.18 29.11 -5.00
CA LYS A 91 -8.31 27.94 -4.92
C LYS A 91 -6.85 28.31 -5.11
N GLY A 92 -5.98 27.78 -4.27
CA GLY A 92 -4.53 28.02 -4.28
C GLY A 92 -3.79 27.64 -5.57
N SER A 93 -2.48 27.88 -5.56
CA SER A 93 -1.54 27.54 -6.64
C SER A 93 -1.18 26.05 -6.61
N PHE A 94 -0.58 25.57 -7.70
CA PHE A 94 -0.08 24.19 -7.78
C PHE A 94 1.11 24.01 -6.83
N ASP A 95 1.13 22.90 -6.11
CA ASP A 95 2.15 22.58 -5.11
C ASP A 95 2.96 21.34 -5.53
N TYR A 96 2.33 20.16 -5.55
CA TYR A 96 3.00 18.92 -5.95
C TYR A 96 2.05 17.90 -6.58
N TRP A 97 2.63 16.93 -7.28
CA TRP A 97 1.92 15.75 -7.76
C TRP A 97 1.78 14.69 -6.68
N ALA A 98 0.64 14.05 -6.60
CA ALA A 98 0.39 12.96 -5.67
C ALA A 98 -0.38 11.82 -6.32
N SER A 99 -0.40 10.67 -5.64
CA SER A 99 -1.22 9.52 -6.00
C SER A 99 -2.13 9.13 -4.86
N ARG A 100 -3.35 8.71 -5.19
CA ARG A 100 -4.29 8.10 -4.24
C ARG A 100 -4.09 6.60 -4.24
N VAL A 101 -3.63 6.07 -3.12
CA VAL A 101 -3.30 4.65 -2.95
C VAL A 101 -4.35 4.02 -2.04
N ALA A 102 -5.00 2.97 -2.54
CA ALA A 102 -5.94 2.16 -1.76
C ALA A 102 -5.17 1.20 -0.84
N VAL A 103 -5.86 0.69 0.17
CA VAL A 103 -5.35 -0.38 1.06
C VAL A 103 -4.88 -1.59 0.25
N SER A 104 -3.83 -2.26 0.74
CA SER A 104 -3.27 -3.48 0.14
C SER A 104 -2.80 -3.32 -1.30
N LYS A 105 -2.54 -2.10 -1.77
CA LYS A 105 -2.02 -1.87 -3.11
C LYS A 105 -0.50 -1.96 -3.13
N ILE A 106 0.05 -2.58 -4.17
CA ILE A 106 1.49 -2.65 -4.40
C ILE A 106 2.00 -1.32 -4.96
N ILE A 107 3.07 -0.80 -4.36
CA ILE A 107 3.71 0.46 -4.75
C ILE A 107 4.90 0.20 -5.68
N PHE A 108 5.80 -0.66 -5.23
CA PHE A 108 7.01 -1.03 -5.95
C PHE A 108 7.05 -2.53 -6.18
N GLU A 109 7.59 -2.91 -7.32
CA GLU A 109 7.98 -4.30 -7.61
C GLU A 109 9.42 -4.35 -8.02
N LEU A 110 10.08 -5.45 -7.70
CA LEU A 110 11.46 -5.67 -8.05
C LEU A 110 11.61 -7.02 -8.73
N LYS A 111 12.34 -7.02 -9.85
CA LYS A 111 12.76 -8.21 -10.58
C LYS A 111 14.28 -8.30 -10.60
N GLY A 112 14.84 -9.46 -10.34
CA GLY A 112 16.28 -9.67 -10.45
C GLY A 112 16.80 -10.84 -9.64
N GLU A 113 18.01 -11.26 -9.98
CA GLU A 113 18.72 -12.33 -9.27
C GLU A 113 19.30 -11.78 -7.96
N LEU A 114 18.42 -11.65 -6.96
CA LEU A 114 18.73 -11.13 -5.64
C LEU A 114 18.26 -12.10 -4.58
N HIS A 115 19.09 -12.26 -3.55
CA HIS A 115 18.69 -13.01 -2.37
C HIS A 115 17.55 -12.30 -1.63
N GLU A 116 16.53 -13.05 -1.23
CA GLU A 116 15.29 -12.51 -0.66
C GLU A 116 15.53 -11.56 0.53
N GLN A 117 16.46 -11.90 1.42
CA GLN A 117 16.74 -11.09 2.62
C GLN A 117 17.25 -9.68 2.26
N VAL A 118 18.02 -9.55 1.17
CA VAL A 118 18.52 -8.26 0.71
C VAL A 118 17.38 -7.40 0.18
N VAL A 119 16.45 -8.00 -0.57
CA VAL A 119 15.25 -7.31 -1.07
C VAL A 119 14.34 -6.91 0.07
N LYS A 120 14.14 -7.80 1.06
CA LYS A 120 13.34 -7.55 2.26
C LYS A 120 13.89 -6.38 3.07
N ASP A 121 15.21 -6.29 3.23
CA ASP A 121 15.85 -5.17 3.92
C ASP A 121 15.71 -3.85 3.13
N ALA A 122 15.89 -3.88 1.80
CA ALA A 122 15.67 -2.70 0.94
C ALA A 122 14.23 -2.18 1.02
N PHE A 123 13.25 -3.07 1.00
CA PHE A 123 11.83 -2.74 1.12
C PHE A 123 11.44 -2.28 2.52
N ARG A 124 12.05 -2.85 3.58
CA ARG A 124 11.88 -2.36 4.96
C ARG A 124 12.38 -0.92 5.10
N LEU A 125 13.57 -0.61 4.59
CA LEU A 125 14.13 0.74 4.61
C LEU A 125 13.26 1.73 3.83
N ALA A 126 12.75 1.33 2.67
CA ALA A 126 11.87 2.17 1.87
C ALA A 126 10.52 2.40 2.57
N GLY A 127 9.93 1.36 3.16
CA GLY A 127 8.70 1.45 3.94
C GLY A 127 8.82 2.44 5.10
N ALA A 128 9.97 2.46 5.79
CA ALA A 128 10.22 3.41 6.88
C ALA A 128 10.31 4.88 6.44
N LYS A 129 10.51 5.16 5.14
CA LYS A 129 10.55 6.52 4.57
C LYS A 129 9.24 6.93 3.91
N LEU A 130 8.40 5.96 3.57
CA LEU A 130 7.08 6.21 3.02
C LEU A 130 6.08 6.43 4.15
N PRO A 131 5.01 7.21 3.93
CA PRO A 131 3.98 7.38 4.93
C PRO A 131 3.17 6.09 5.05
N GLY A 132 3.33 5.33 6.13
CA GLY A 132 2.47 4.19 6.47
C GLY A 132 3.23 2.92 6.80
N LEU A 133 2.46 1.86 7.04
CA LEU A 133 2.99 0.52 7.25
C LEU A 133 2.94 -0.25 5.94
N TYR A 134 4.03 -0.94 5.66
CA TYR A 134 4.22 -1.68 4.43
C TYR A 134 4.62 -3.11 4.73
N GLU A 135 4.18 -4.03 3.88
CA GLU A 135 4.58 -5.43 3.94
C GLU A 135 5.36 -5.83 2.69
N PHE A 136 6.23 -6.81 2.88
CA PHE A 136 6.94 -7.51 1.82
C PHE A 136 6.03 -8.60 1.23
N VAL A 137 5.99 -8.71 -0.09
CA VAL A 137 5.13 -9.65 -0.82
C VAL A 137 5.96 -10.37 -1.89
N ARG A 138 5.71 -11.66 -2.08
CA ARG A 138 6.32 -12.47 -3.15
C ARG A 138 5.38 -12.62 -4.34
N ALA A 139 5.95 -12.87 -5.51
CA ALA A 139 5.16 -13.31 -6.66
C ALA A 139 4.51 -14.66 -6.36
N GLY A 140 3.22 -14.79 -6.65
CA GLY A 140 2.41 -15.97 -6.33
C GLY A 140 1.64 -15.88 -5.01
N ASP A 141 1.95 -14.90 -4.13
CA ASP A 141 1.16 -14.67 -2.93
C ASP A 141 -0.30 -14.33 -3.29
N PRO A 142 -1.28 -14.80 -2.50
CA PRO A 142 -2.69 -14.59 -2.81
C PRO A 142 -3.05 -13.09 -2.85
N PRO A 143 -4.00 -12.71 -3.72
CA PRO A 143 -4.55 -11.35 -3.72
C PRO A 143 -5.19 -10.99 -2.38
N VAL A 144 -5.30 -9.69 -2.12
CA VAL A 144 -5.96 -9.18 -0.92
C VAL A 144 -7.27 -8.51 -1.31
N MET A 145 -8.34 -8.89 -0.63
CA MET A 145 -9.65 -8.28 -0.76
C MET A 145 -9.90 -7.38 0.46
N GLY A 146 -9.77 -6.06 0.26
CA GLY A 146 -9.79 -5.11 1.37
C GLY A 146 -8.54 -5.29 2.24
N ILE A 147 -8.72 -5.86 3.43
CA ILE A 147 -7.64 -6.21 4.38
C ILE A 147 -7.42 -7.73 4.49
N THR A 148 -8.30 -8.54 3.90
CA THR A 148 -8.28 -10.00 4.04
C THR A 148 -7.53 -10.63 2.87
N LYS A 149 -6.51 -11.43 3.16
CA LYS A 149 -5.78 -12.20 2.14
C LYS A 149 -6.67 -13.36 1.66
N LEU A 150 -6.77 -13.57 0.35
CA LEU A 150 -7.53 -14.66 -0.27
C LEU A 150 -6.69 -15.95 -0.33
N GLY A 151 -6.23 -16.40 0.84
CA GLY A 151 -5.44 -17.63 1.03
C GLY A 151 -6.05 -18.50 2.14
N ASP A 152 -5.44 -19.66 2.40
CA ASP A 152 -5.80 -20.52 3.55
C ASP A 152 -7.29 -20.93 3.59
N GLY A 153 -7.87 -21.24 2.42
CA GLY A 153 -9.28 -21.63 2.29
C GLY A 153 -10.28 -20.46 2.22
N VAL A 154 -9.81 -19.22 2.37
CA VAL A 154 -10.64 -18.02 2.19
C VAL A 154 -10.70 -17.64 0.71
N THR A 155 -11.86 -17.85 0.08
CA THR A 155 -12.12 -17.48 -1.31
C THR A 155 -12.92 -16.18 -1.40
N GLU A 156 -12.94 -15.55 -2.58
CA GLU A 156 -13.78 -14.38 -2.80
C GLU A 156 -15.27 -14.69 -2.55
N GLU A 157 -15.70 -15.90 -2.91
CA GLU A 157 -17.08 -16.34 -2.71
C GLU A 157 -17.43 -16.44 -1.22
N THR A 158 -16.55 -17.02 -0.39
CA THR A 158 -16.80 -17.11 1.05
C THR A 158 -16.88 -15.75 1.72
N LEU A 159 -16.11 -14.76 1.23
CA LEU A 159 -16.19 -13.39 1.74
C LEU A 159 -17.48 -12.66 1.34
N ARG A 160 -18.04 -12.97 0.17
CA ARG A 160 -19.29 -12.38 -0.34
C ARG A 160 -20.54 -13.03 0.27
N ARG A 161 -20.45 -14.28 0.74
CA ARG A 161 -21.58 -14.96 1.39
C ARG A 161 -22.03 -14.21 2.65
N PRO A 162 -23.35 -13.95 2.82
CA PRO A 162 -23.86 -13.28 4.02
C PRO A 162 -23.64 -14.09 5.31
N ARG A 163 -23.74 -15.42 5.23
CA ARG A 163 -23.48 -16.34 6.33
C ARG A 163 -22.09 -16.93 6.19
N ARG A 164 -21.28 -16.82 7.25
CA ARG A 164 -19.94 -17.40 7.35
C ARG A 164 -19.94 -18.50 8.40
N GLU A 165 -19.34 -19.63 8.06
CA GLU A 165 -18.95 -20.62 9.04
C GLU A 165 -17.70 -20.07 9.73
N LEU A 166 -17.81 -19.82 11.05
CA LEU A 166 -16.66 -19.39 11.83
C LEU A 166 -15.72 -20.61 11.99
N PRO A 167 -14.39 -20.43 11.89
CA PRO A 167 -13.48 -21.49 12.26
C PRO A 167 -13.79 -21.95 13.69
N PRO A 168 -13.68 -23.24 13.99
CA PRO A 168 -13.90 -23.74 15.35
C PRO A 168 -13.01 -22.95 16.32
N PRO A 169 -13.52 -22.56 17.50
CA PRO A 169 -12.74 -21.79 18.46
C PRO A 169 -11.46 -22.56 18.79
N SER A 170 -10.30 -21.91 18.66
CA SER A 170 -9.05 -22.55 19.06
C SER A 170 -9.06 -22.75 20.58
N ILE A 171 -8.37 -23.80 21.04
CA ILE A 171 -8.25 -24.12 22.47
C ILE A 171 -7.67 -22.91 23.22
N ASP A 172 -6.71 -22.21 22.62
CA ASP A 172 -6.09 -21.00 23.19
C ASP A 172 -7.09 -19.83 23.32
N GLN A 173 -7.93 -19.58 22.32
CA GLN A 173 -8.97 -18.54 22.40
C GLN A 173 -10.08 -18.86 23.40
N SER A 174 -10.25 -20.16 23.71
CA SER A 174 -11.21 -20.65 24.70
C SER A 174 -10.62 -20.55 26.12
N ALA A 175 -9.31 -20.81 26.26
CA ALA A 175 -8.55 -20.66 27.50
C ALA A 175 -8.51 -19.20 27.98
N ASP A 176 -8.28 -18.23 27.08
CA ASP A 176 -8.29 -16.80 27.40
C ASP A 176 -9.65 -16.25 27.87
N ARG A 177 -10.74 -16.98 27.60
CA ARG A 177 -12.10 -16.62 28.04
C ARG A 177 -12.49 -17.23 29.38
N MET A 178 -11.75 -18.23 29.86
CA MET A 178 -12.01 -18.80 31.16
C MET A 178 -11.49 -17.83 32.23
N PRO A 179 -12.31 -17.45 33.23
CA PRO A 179 -11.81 -16.68 34.35
C PRO A 179 -10.68 -17.48 35.01
N THR A 180 -9.53 -16.85 35.23
CA THR A 180 -8.44 -17.47 35.98
C THR A 180 -8.97 -17.83 37.36
N SER A 181 -9.04 -19.13 37.63
CA SER A 181 -9.39 -19.64 38.96
C SER A 181 -8.42 -19.03 39.98
N PRO A 182 -8.90 -18.39 41.06
CA PRO A 182 -8.00 -17.84 42.06
C PRO A 182 -7.19 -18.98 42.67
N SER A 183 -5.86 -18.81 42.68
CA SER A 183 -4.94 -19.76 43.28
C SER A 183 -5.26 -19.95 44.77
N PRO A 184 -5.19 -21.19 45.30
CA PRO A 184 -5.55 -21.52 46.68
C PRO A 184 -4.61 -20.88 47.72
#